data_AF-E2NN73-F1
#
_entry.id   AF-E2NN73-F1
#
_cell.length_a   1.000
_cell.length_b   1.000
_cell.length_c   1.000
_cell.angle_alpha   90.00
_cell.angle_beta   90.00
_cell.angle_gamma   90.00
#
_symmetry.space_group_name_H-M   'P 1'
#
loop_
_entity.id
_entity.type
_entity.pdbx_description
1 polymer ?
#
loop_
_entity_poly.entity_id
_entity_poly.type
_entity_poly.pdbx_seq_one_letter_code
_entity_poly.pdbx_strand_id
1 'polypeptide(L)'
;GYEARAFNIEEAASLIYTHPRLLSLQEMYRVAAFYRPGTEQYREIYEIAAYHFPDDVLANINAASAVIMAGDPVSARQYLSKVADDPRAWNDFGVLAYLEGDRKKAEEWFRKALGVEPEKARKNLKKMKNEK
;
A
#
# COMPACT_ATOMS: atom_id res chain seq x y z
N GLY A 1 -22.49 24.47 -12.19
CA GLY A 1 -21.64 23.39 -11.68
C GLY A 1 -20.47 23.28 -12.63
N TYR A 2 -19.25 23.48 -12.14
CA TYR A 2 -18.04 23.16 -12.90
C TYR A 2 -17.75 21.69 -12.62
N GLU A 3 -18.02 20.80 -13.57
CA GLU A 3 -17.39 19.48 -13.55
C GLU A 3 -15.91 19.72 -13.85
N ALA A 4 -15.06 19.60 -12.83
CA ALA A 4 -13.63 19.64 -13.03
C ALA A 4 -13.25 18.54 -14.03
N ARG A 5 -12.65 18.93 -15.15
CA ARG A 5 -12.14 17.98 -16.16
C ARG A 5 -11.12 17.07 -15.48
N ALA A 6 -11.34 15.75 -15.53
CA ALA A 6 -10.34 14.78 -15.10
C ALA A 6 -9.06 14.97 -15.91
N PHE A 7 -7.91 14.98 -15.24
CA PHE A 7 -6.63 15.12 -15.92
C PHE A 7 -6.35 13.89 -16.80
N ASN A 8 -5.69 14.10 -17.95
CA ASN A 8 -5.10 12.98 -18.66
C ASN A 8 -3.92 12.41 -17.85
N ILE A 9 -3.39 11.26 -18.26
CA ILE A 9 -2.41 10.57 -17.43
C ILE A 9 -1.06 11.30 -17.40
N GLU A 10 -0.65 11.92 -18.50
CA GLU A 10 0.59 12.67 -18.62
C GLU A 10 0.55 13.92 -17.73
N GLU A 11 -0.58 14.63 -17.73
CA GLU A 11 -0.86 15.75 -16.84
C GLU A 11 -0.84 15.30 -15.37
N ALA A 12 -1.54 14.22 -15.03
CA ALA A 12 -1.57 13.70 -13.67
C ALA A 12 -0.17 13.28 -13.18
N ALA A 13 0.63 12.65 -14.03
CA ALA A 13 2.00 12.25 -13.72
C ALA A 13 2.94 13.44 -13.49
N SER A 14 2.69 14.58 -14.14
CA SER A 14 3.42 15.83 -13.86
C SER A 14 2.94 16.52 -12.59
N LEU A 15 1.61 16.54 -12.38
CA LEU A 15 0.99 17.22 -11.26
C LEU A 15 1.26 16.52 -9.92
N ILE A 16 1.46 15.21 -9.90
CA ILE A 16 1.69 14.50 -8.63
C ILE A 16 2.93 14.99 -7.88
N TYR A 17 3.94 15.47 -8.60
CA TYR A 17 5.17 16.00 -8.01
C TYR A 17 5.16 17.52 -7.79
N THR A 18 4.30 18.26 -8.50
CA THR A 18 4.30 19.74 -8.49
C THR A 18 3.09 20.34 -7.78
N HIS A 19 1.91 19.77 -7.99
CA HIS A 19 0.63 20.22 -7.44
C HIS A 19 -0.28 19.03 -7.04
N PRO A 20 0.20 18.10 -6.18
CA PRO A 20 -0.54 16.88 -5.86
C PRO A 20 -1.94 17.12 -5.29
N ARG A 21 -2.17 18.26 -4.62
CA ARG A 21 -3.48 18.65 -4.09
C ARG A 21 -4.56 18.88 -5.16
N LEU A 22 -4.18 19.01 -6.43
CA LEU A 22 -5.12 19.12 -7.54
C LEU A 22 -5.63 17.75 -8.02
N LEU A 23 -4.96 16.67 -7.62
CA LEU A 23 -5.31 15.32 -8.03
C LEU A 23 -6.25 14.68 -7.00
N SER A 24 -7.23 13.94 -7.51
CA SER A 24 -7.95 12.97 -6.72
C SER A 24 -7.06 11.77 -6.37
N LEU A 25 -7.41 11.06 -5.30
CA LEU A 25 -6.75 9.81 -4.94
C LEU A 25 -6.79 8.77 -6.08
N GLN A 26 -7.89 8.73 -6.83
CA GLN A 26 -8.03 7.84 -7.99
C GLN A 26 -7.05 8.20 -9.13
N GLU A 27 -6.83 9.49 -9.39
CA GLU A 27 -5.84 9.93 -10.38
C GLU A 27 -4.43 9.58 -9.93
N MET A 28 -4.10 9.75 -8.65
CA MET A 28 -2.80 9.31 -8.11
C MET A 28 -2.59 7.79 -8.29
N TYR A 29 -3.61 6.97 -8.03
CA TYR A 29 -3.52 5.52 -8.27
C TYR A 29 -3.39 5.16 -9.74
N ARG A 30 -4.03 5.90 -10.64
CA ARG A 30 -3.84 5.74 -12.09
C ARG A 30 -2.39 6.01 -12.49
N VAL A 31 -1.75 7.03 -11.92
CA VAL A 31 -0.32 7.30 -12.14
C VAL A 31 0.55 6.15 -11.60
N ALA A 32 0.26 5.65 -10.40
CA ALA A 32 0.98 4.54 -9.79
C ALA A 32 1.00 3.28 -10.66
N ALA A 33 -0.09 3.00 -11.39
CA ALA A 33 -0.25 1.82 -12.22
C ALA A 33 0.74 1.71 -13.40
N PHE A 34 1.43 2.80 -13.76
CA PHE A 34 2.47 2.81 -14.81
C PHE A 34 3.84 2.33 -14.30
N TYR A 35 4.03 2.31 -12.99
CA TYR A 35 5.29 1.91 -12.37
C TYR A 35 5.21 0.48 -11.86
N ARG A 36 6.33 -0.24 -12.00
CA ARG A 36 6.41 -1.63 -11.51
C ARG A 36 6.38 -1.62 -9.98
N PRO A 37 5.57 -2.46 -9.32
CA PRO A 37 5.60 -2.59 -7.87
C PRO A 37 7.01 -2.87 -7.35
N GLY A 38 7.41 -2.16 -6.29
CA GLY A 38 8.75 -2.24 -5.69
C GLY A 38 9.79 -1.27 -6.27
N THR A 39 9.47 -0.45 -7.28
CA THR A 39 10.34 0.66 -7.68
C THR A 39 10.14 1.88 -6.79
N GLU A 40 11.13 2.77 -6.77
CA GLU A 40 11.09 4.04 -6.03
C GLU A 40 9.89 4.90 -6.45
N GLN A 41 9.64 5.05 -7.75
CA GLN A 41 8.52 5.85 -8.24
C GLN A 41 7.16 5.28 -7.82
N TYR A 42 7.00 3.95 -7.85
CA TYR A 42 5.78 3.31 -7.37
C TYR A 42 5.56 3.63 -5.89
N ARG A 43 6.61 3.53 -5.07
CA ARG A 43 6.59 3.87 -3.65
C ARG A 43 6.20 5.34 -3.43
N GLU A 44 6.93 6.26 -4.04
CA GLU A 44 6.74 7.71 -3.87
C GLU A 44 5.29 8.13 -4.12
N ILE A 45 4.66 7.61 -5.16
CA ILE A 45 3.28 7.97 -5.52
C ILE A 45 2.29 7.61 -4.41
N TYR A 46 2.44 6.42 -3.81
CA TYR A 46 1.56 6.04 -2.70
C TYR A 46 1.89 6.78 -1.40
N GLU A 47 3.16 7.12 -1.16
CA GLU A 47 3.53 8.00 -0.03
C GLU A 47 2.93 9.40 -0.20
N ILE A 48 2.98 9.98 -1.40
CA ILE A 48 2.32 11.25 -1.74
C ILE A 48 0.81 11.14 -1.52
N ALA A 49 0.19 10.05 -2.00
CA ALA A 49 -1.23 9.80 -1.78
C ALA A 49 -1.60 9.74 -0.29
N ALA A 50 -0.89 8.96 0.51
CA ALA A 50 -1.15 8.86 1.95
C ALA A 50 -0.83 10.15 2.71
N TYR A 51 0.12 10.95 2.23
CA TYR A 51 0.40 12.27 2.81
C TYR A 51 -0.74 13.27 2.57
N HIS A 52 -1.32 13.27 1.37
CA HIS A 52 -2.41 14.19 1.01
C HIS A 52 -3.81 13.70 1.43
N PHE A 53 -3.97 12.38 1.61
CA PHE A 53 -5.20 11.75 2.07
C PHE A 53 -4.93 10.93 3.35
N PRO A 54 -4.52 11.57 4.45
CA PRO A 54 -4.02 10.88 5.65
C PRO A 54 -5.09 10.06 6.38
N ASP A 55 -6.36 10.42 6.24
CA ASP A 55 -7.49 9.73 6.86
C ASP A 55 -8.11 8.66 5.93
N ASP A 56 -7.66 8.57 4.68
CA ASP A 56 -8.15 7.55 3.77
C ASP A 56 -7.48 6.20 4.07
N VAL A 57 -8.31 5.21 4.39
CA VAL A 57 -7.84 3.88 4.78
C VAL A 57 -7.09 3.19 3.64
N LEU A 58 -7.58 3.30 2.41
CA LEU A 58 -6.92 2.65 1.27
C LEU A 58 -5.60 3.33 0.91
N ALA A 59 -5.50 4.65 1.05
CA ALA A 59 -4.25 5.38 0.83
C ALA A 59 -3.15 4.88 1.78
N ASN A 60 -3.47 4.75 3.07
CA ASN A 60 -2.52 4.22 4.05
C ASN A 60 -2.17 2.74 3.83
N ILE A 61 -3.15 1.89 3.48
CA ILE A 61 -2.87 0.47 3.15
C ILE A 61 -1.97 0.36 1.91
N ASN A 62 -2.28 1.10 0.84
CA ASN A 62 -1.49 1.05 -0.38
C ASN A 62 -0.07 1.61 -0.17
N ALA A 63 0.08 2.67 0.63
CA ALA A 63 1.39 3.17 1.03
C ALA A 63 2.18 2.14 1.85
N ALA A 64 1.54 1.46 2.81
CA ALA A 64 2.15 0.36 3.56
C ALA A 64 2.63 -0.76 2.62
N SER A 65 1.76 -1.24 1.73
CA SER A 65 2.11 -2.21 0.69
C SER A 65 3.31 -1.77 -0.16
N ALA A 66 3.33 -0.51 -0.60
CA ALA A 66 4.37 0.01 -1.47
C ALA A 66 5.75 0.08 -0.77
N VAL A 67 5.80 0.57 0.47
CA VAL A 67 7.05 0.62 1.24
C VAL A 67 7.52 -0.76 1.70
N ILE A 68 6.60 -1.70 1.97
CA ILE A 68 6.94 -3.12 2.20
C ILE A 68 7.64 -3.72 0.97
N MET A 69 7.11 -3.47 -0.23
CA MET A 69 7.73 -3.95 -1.47
C MET A 69 9.11 -3.33 -1.74
N ALA A 70 9.33 -2.10 -1.25
CA ALA A 70 10.62 -1.43 -1.28
C ALA A 70 11.58 -1.87 -0.15
N GLY A 71 11.17 -2.78 0.73
CA GLY A 71 12.01 -3.27 1.83
C GLY A 71 12.14 -2.31 3.02
N ASP A 72 11.14 -1.43 3.23
CA ASP A 72 11.12 -0.44 4.31
C ASP A 72 10.04 -0.77 5.37
N PRO A 73 10.35 -1.67 6.34
CA PRO A 73 9.41 -2.05 7.38
C PRO A 73 9.13 -0.91 8.38
N VAL A 74 10.03 0.08 8.50
CA VAL A 74 9.84 1.21 9.42
C VAL A 74 8.70 2.09 8.95
N SER A 75 8.72 2.50 7.68
CA SER A 75 7.63 3.27 7.08
C SER A 75 6.34 2.46 7.02
N ALA A 76 6.41 1.15 6.73
CA ALA A 76 5.25 0.27 6.72
C ALA A 76 4.49 0.31 8.05
N ARG A 77 5.22 0.24 9.18
CA ARG A 77 4.62 0.31 10.52
C ARG A 77 3.88 1.63 10.75
N GLN A 78 4.41 2.75 10.25
CA GLN A 78 3.80 4.06 10.42
C GLN A 78 2.48 4.19 9.67
N TYR A 79 2.37 3.63 8.47
CA TYR A 79 1.11 3.61 7.72
C TYR A 79 0.11 2.61 8.31
N LEU A 80 0.57 1.42 8.68
CA LEU A 80 -0.30 0.38 9.23
C LEU A 80 -0.89 0.74 10.60
N SER A 81 -0.17 1.51 11.43
CA SER A 81 -0.70 1.94 12.73
C SER A 81 -1.96 2.79 12.62
N LYS A 82 -2.15 3.51 11.50
CA LYS A 82 -3.34 4.32 11.23
C LYS A 82 -4.57 3.49 10.82
N VAL A 83 -4.36 2.23 10.45
CA VAL A 83 -5.39 1.32 9.90
C VAL A 83 -5.41 -0.02 10.65
N ALA A 84 -4.99 -0.02 11.92
CA ALA A 84 -4.80 -1.24 12.71
C ALA A 84 -6.07 -2.10 12.86
N ASP A 85 -7.24 -1.46 12.84
CA ASP A 85 -8.53 -2.12 12.97
C ASP A 85 -9.17 -2.51 11.63
N ASP A 86 -8.57 -2.15 10.49
CA ASP A 86 -9.13 -2.44 9.17
C ASP A 86 -8.69 -3.84 8.66
N PRO A 87 -9.64 -4.75 8.37
CA PRO A 87 -9.30 -6.10 7.90
C PRO A 87 -8.52 -6.15 6.58
N ARG A 88 -8.63 -5.12 5.74
CA ARG A 88 -7.90 -5.03 4.47
C ARG A 88 -6.40 -4.85 4.68
N ALA A 89 -5.95 -4.40 5.85
CA ALA A 89 -4.55 -4.24 6.20
C ALA A 89 -3.90 -5.54 6.73
N TRP A 90 -4.67 -6.59 7.02
CA TRP A 90 -4.15 -7.79 7.70
C TRP A 90 -3.06 -8.53 6.93
N ASN A 91 -3.11 -8.52 5.59
CA ASN A 91 -2.02 -9.09 4.80
C ASN A 91 -0.72 -8.31 4.99
N ASP A 92 -0.78 -6.98 4.95
CA ASP A 92 0.40 -6.14 5.11
C ASP A 92 0.97 -6.23 6.53
N PHE A 93 0.13 -6.37 7.55
CA PHE A 93 0.58 -6.71 8.90
C PHE A 93 1.31 -8.06 8.97
N GLY A 94 0.83 -9.06 8.23
CA GLY A 94 1.50 -10.35 8.13
C GLY A 94 2.86 -10.25 7.45
N VAL A 95 2.97 -9.50 6.34
CA VAL A 95 4.25 -9.31 5.65
C VAL A 95 5.21 -8.49 6.51
N LEU A 96 4.74 -7.44 7.20
CA LEU A 96 5.57 -6.67 8.12
C LEU A 96 6.13 -7.55 9.23
N ALA A 97 5.27 -8.32 9.92
CA ALA A 97 5.71 -9.24 10.97
C ALA A 97 6.73 -10.27 10.43
N TYR A 98 6.53 -10.74 9.18
CA TYR A 98 7.45 -11.65 8.53
C TYR A 98 8.83 -11.02 8.29
N LEU A 99 8.87 -9.81 7.75
CA LEU A 99 10.10 -9.05 7.52
C LEU A 99 10.83 -8.71 8.83
N GLU A 100 10.09 -8.57 9.92
CA GLU A 100 10.63 -8.35 11.28
C GLU A 100 11.11 -9.63 11.96
N GLY A 101 10.97 -10.78 11.32
CA GLY A 101 11.40 -12.08 11.84
C GLY A 101 10.39 -12.76 12.76
N ASP A 102 9.24 -12.14 13.06
CA ASP A 102 8.18 -12.74 13.87
C ASP A 102 7.26 -13.61 12.99
N ARG A 103 7.77 -14.80 12.65
CA ARG A 103 7.04 -15.77 11.79
C ARG A 103 5.73 -16.22 12.41
N LYS A 104 5.66 -16.32 13.75
CA LYS A 104 4.43 -16.77 14.42
C LYS A 104 3.32 -15.73 14.24
N LYS A 105 3.63 -14.46 14.52
CA LYS A 105 2.69 -13.35 14.32
C LYS A 105 2.32 -13.15 12.86
N ALA A 106 3.29 -13.32 11.94
CA ALA A 106 3.02 -13.29 10.52
C ALA A 106 1.97 -14.34 10.10
N GLU A 107 2.12 -15.59 10.57
CA GLU A 107 1.16 -16.66 10.29
C GLU A 107 -0.23 -16.36 10.87
N GLU A 108 -0.31 -15.83 12.09
CA GLU A 108 -1.57 -15.40 12.71
C GLU A 108 -2.29 -14.35 11.85
N TRP A 109 -1.56 -13.34 11.38
CA TRP A 109 -2.11 -12.31 10.50
C TRP A 109 -2.56 -12.85 9.15
N PHE A 110 -1.74 -13.67 8.48
CA PHE A 110 -2.14 -14.25 7.21
C PHE A 110 -3.36 -15.16 7.34
N ARG A 111 -3.52 -15.89 8.44
CA ARG A 111 -4.73 -16.68 8.69
C ARG A 111 -5.97 -15.80 8.86
N LYS A 112 -5.86 -14.67 9.56
CA LYS A 112 -6.95 -13.69 9.63
C LYS A 112 -7.30 -13.15 8.24
N ALA A 113 -6.29 -12.82 7.44
CA ALA A 113 -6.45 -12.28 6.09
C ALA A 113 -7.12 -13.24 5.10
N LEU A 114 -7.23 -14.54 5.40
CA LEU A 114 -7.92 -15.52 4.53
C LEU A 114 -9.39 -15.17 4.27
N GLY A 115 -10.06 -14.48 5.19
CA GLY A 115 -11.45 -14.03 5.02
C GLY A 115 -11.63 -12.76 4.19
N VAL A 116 -10.55 -12.06 3.86
CA VAL A 116 -10.58 -10.73 3.23
C VAL A 116 -9.85 -10.74 1.89
N GLU A 117 -8.62 -11.24 1.88
CA GLU A 117 -7.74 -11.31 0.71
C GLU A 117 -7.10 -12.72 0.62
N PRO A 118 -7.91 -13.76 0.35
CA PRO A 118 -7.50 -15.17 0.47
C PRO A 118 -6.31 -15.54 -0.41
N GLU A 119 -6.26 -15.03 -1.64
CA GLU A 119 -5.21 -15.40 -2.60
C GLU A 119 -3.83 -14.90 -2.16
N LYS A 120 -3.73 -13.64 -1.73
CA LYS A 120 -2.49 -13.06 -1.18
C LYS A 120 -2.07 -13.78 0.11
N ALA A 121 -3.02 -14.01 1.01
CA ALA A 121 -2.77 -14.69 2.28
C ALA A 121 -2.24 -16.11 2.09
N ARG A 122 -2.86 -16.90 1.20
CA ARG A 122 -2.40 -18.26 0.85
C ARG A 122 -1.01 -18.25 0.24
N LYS A 123 -0.72 -17.30 -0.66
CA LYS A 123 0.61 -17.16 -1.27
C LYS A 123 1.67 -16.88 -0.20
N ASN A 124 1.38 -15.97 0.73
CA ASN A 124 2.29 -15.63 1.82
C ASN A 124 2.52 -16.80 2.78
N LEU A 125 1.45 -17.49 3.23
CA LEU A 125 1.55 -18.70 4.04
C LEU A 125 2.40 -19.79 3.36
N LYS A 126 2.22 -19.99 2.05
CA LYS A 126 3.01 -20.96 1.27
C LYS A 126 4.49 -20.55 1.21
N LYS A 127 4.77 -19.27 0.94
CA LYS A 127 6.14 -18.73 0.89
C LYS A 127 6.87 -18.95 2.22
N MET A 128 6.23 -18.59 3.34
CA MET A 128 6.79 -18.82 4.67
C MET A 128 7.08 -20.29 4.98
N LYS A 129 6.27 -21.23 4.50
CA LYS A 129 6.56 -22.66 4.77
C LYS A 129 7.78 -23.17 4.02
N ASN A 130 8.10 -22.54 2.89
CA ASN A 130 9.17 -22.98 2.00
C ASN A 130 10.53 -22.36 2.33
N GLU A 131 10.54 -21.22 3.02
CA GLU A 131 11.76 -20.55 3.50
C GLU A 131 12.11 -21.12 4.88
N LYS A 132 13.10 -22.04 4.93
CA LYS A 132 13.63 -22.62 6.18
C LYS A 132 14.56 -21.66 6.89
#